data_AF-A0A422QL06-F1
#
_entry.id   AF-A0A422QL06-F1
#
_cell.length_a   1.000
_cell.length_b   1.000
_cell.length_c   1.000
_cell.angle_alpha   90.00
_cell.angle_beta   90.00
_cell.angle_gamma   90.00
#
_symmetry.space_group_name_H-M   'P 1'
#
loop_
_entity.id
_entity.type
_entity.pdbx_description
1 polymer ?
#
loop_
_entity_poly.entity_id
_entity_poly.type
_entity_poly.pdbx_seq_one_letter_code
_entity_poly.pdbx_strand_id
1 'polypeptide(L)'
;MTQTVIQMAKQPRTVQLSGMMANVFPQAAALARLGFTFDPAMPQQVFPATGMAAFFMVLGTPDEYAVRGAQEAIADAAALEELEFNKAVQEAAARLIEGQAAAARKAESDAKIAAAEAALAAARREAKAVA
;
A
#
# COMPACT_ATOMS: atom_id res chain seq x y z
N MET A 1 23.66 -54.60 -4.62
CA MET A 1 23.75 -53.13 -4.54
C MET A 1 22.79 -52.57 -5.58
N THR A 2 21.60 -52.18 -5.17
CA THR A 2 20.55 -51.71 -6.08
C THR A 2 20.78 -50.22 -6.32
N GLN A 3 21.22 -49.87 -7.52
CA GLN A 3 21.48 -48.49 -7.90
C GLN A 3 20.13 -47.80 -8.15
N THR A 4 19.68 -46.99 -7.20
CA THR A 4 18.50 -46.13 -7.37
C THR A 4 18.87 -45.04 -8.37
N VAL A 5 18.50 -45.24 -9.64
CA VAL A 5 18.57 -44.18 -10.66
C VAL A 5 17.47 -43.19 -10.31
N ILE A 6 17.83 -42.07 -9.67
CA ILE A 6 16.94 -40.92 -9.52
C ILE A 6 16.72 -40.38 -10.93
N GLN A 7 15.63 -40.77 -11.55
CA GLN A 7 15.21 -40.24 -12.84
C GLN A 7 14.78 -38.79 -12.61
N MET A 8 15.73 -37.85 -12.69
CA MET A 8 15.43 -36.43 -12.66
C MET A 8 14.53 -36.13 -13.86
N ALA A 9 13.22 -35.98 -13.62
CA ALA A 9 12.28 -35.64 -14.67
C ALA A 9 12.75 -34.33 -15.33
N LYS A 10 13.19 -34.44 -16.58
CA LYS A 10 13.70 -33.30 -17.35
C LYS A 10 12.60 -32.26 -17.41
N GLN A 11 12.84 -31.09 -16.82
CA GLN A 11 11.87 -29.99 -16.86
C GLN A 11 11.56 -29.63 -18.32
N PRO A 12 10.29 -29.39 -18.66
CA PRO A 12 9.93 -28.96 -20.00
C PRO A 12 10.57 -27.61 -20.30
N ARG A 13 11.11 -27.45 -21.51
CA ARG A 13 11.69 -26.18 -21.96
C ARG A 13 10.63 -25.14 -22.31
N THR A 14 9.43 -25.60 -22.66
CA THR A 14 8.32 -24.76 -23.11
C THR A 14 7.04 -25.30 -22.50
N VAL A 15 6.17 -24.39 -22.06
CA VAL A 15 4.83 -24.69 -21.54
C VAL A 15 3.84 -23.77 -22.24
N GLN A 16 2.77 -24.35 -22.74
CA GLN A 16 1.63 -23.61 -23.27
C GLN A 16 0.50 -23.65 -22.25
N LEU A 17 -0.02 -22.48 -21.89
CA LEU A 17 -1.21 -22.34 -21.07
C LEU A 17 -2.36 -21.84 -21.95
N SER A 18 -3.53 -22.45 -21.83
CA SER A 18 -4.73 -21.98 -22.52
C SER A 18 -5.97 -22.20 -21.67
N GLY A 19 -6.91 -21.26 -21.73
CA GLY A 19 -8.16 -21.35 -21.01
C GLY A 19 -8.62 -20.01 -20.46
N MET A 20 -9.40 -20.05 -19.39
CA MET A 20 -9.95 -18.83 -18.77
C MET A 20 -8.84 -18.00 -18.13
N MET A 21 -8.83 -16.68 -18.37
CA MET A 21 -7.84 -15.75 -17.85
C MET A 21 -7.65 -15.90 -16.33
N ALA A 22 -8.75 -16.02 -15.59
CA ALA A 22 -8.74 -16.21 -14.13
C ALA A 22 -7.90 -17.41 -13.66
N ASN A 23 -7.70 -18.42 -14.50
CA ASN A 23 -6.88 -19.59 -14.21
C ASN A 23 -5.48 -19.48 -14.84
N VAL A 24 -5.41 -18.98 -16.07
CA VAL A 24 -4.18 -18.91 -16.85
C VAL A 24 -3.17 -17.93 -16.23
N PHE A 25 -3.60 -16.77 -15.73
CA PHE A 25 -2.70 -15.80 -15.09
C PHE A 25 -2.04 -16.35 -13.80
N PRO A 26 -2.77 -16.94 -12.84
CA PRO A 26 -2.16 -17.59 -11.68
C PRO A 26 -1.18 -18.72 -12.05
N GLN A 27 -1.52 -19.52 -13.06
CA GLN A 27 -0.63 -20.58 -13.57
C GLN A 27 0.65 -20.00 -14.15
N ALA A 28 0.57 -18.93 -14.94
CA ALA A 28 1.73 -18.24 -15.48
C ALA A 28 2.61 -17.65 -14.36
N ALA A 29 2.00 -17.06 -13.32
CA ALA A 29 2.73 -16.54 -12.17
C ALA A 29 3.45 -17.66 -11.37
N ALA A 30 2.85 -18.86 -11.27
CA ALA A 30 3.50 -20.01 -10.67
C ALA A 30 4.70 -20.47 -11.50
N LEU A 31 4.55 -20.56 -12.83
CA LEU A 31 5.66 -20.91 -13.74
C LEU A 31 6.77 -19.87 -13.73
N ALA A 32 6.44 -18.58 -13.61
CA ALA A 32 7.43 -17.51 -13.49
C ALA A 32 8.36 -17.70 -12.28
N ARG A 33 7.81 -18.13 -11.14
CA ARG A 33 8.63 -18.49 -9.95
C ARG A 33 9.53 -19.70 -10.17
N LEU A 34 9.18 -20.56 -11.13
CA LEU A 34 9.97 -21.72 -11.54
C LEU A 34 11.00 -21.39 -12.64
N GLY A 35 11.16 -20.11 -13.00
CA GLY A 35 12.12 -19.66 -14.00
C GLY A 35 11.61 -19.71 -15.43
N PHE A 36 10.29 -19.72 -15.63
CA PHE A 36 9.72 -19.54 -16.98
C PHE A 36 9.45 -18.07 -17.27
N THR A 37 9.67 -17.66 -18.51
CA THR A 37 9.32 -16.33 -19.02
C THR A 37 8.35 -16.47 -20.17
N PHE A 38 7.63 -15.40 -20.50
CA PHE A 38 6.83 -15.40 -21.70
C PHE A 38 7.71 -15.48 -22.94
N ASP A 39 7.31 -16.31 -23.91
CA ASP A 39 8.05 -16.49 -25.14
C ASP A 39 8.03 -15.19 -25.98
N PRO A 40 9.18 -14.55 -26.25
CA PRO A 40 9.23 -13.33 -27.04
C PRO A 40 8.87 -13.54 -28.52
N ALA A 41 8.97 -14.78 -29.02
CA ALA A 41 8.59 -15.11 -30.39
C ALA A 41 7.08 -15.37 -30.53
N MET A 42 6.38 -15.65 -29.44
CA MET A 42 4.95 -15.94 -29.44
C MET A 42 4.20 -14.98 -28.50
N PRO A 43 3.64 -13.88 -29.03
CA PRO A 43 2.94 -12.90 -28.21
C PRO A 43 1.74 -13.54 -27.50
N GLN A 44 1.47 -13.04 -26.29
CA GLN A 44 0.38 -13.52 -25.46
C GLN A 44 -0.95 -13.18 -26.14
N GLN A 45 -1.83 -14.17 -26.26
CA GLN A 45 -3.14 -13.98 -26.85
C GLN A 45 -4.17 -13.86 -25.75
N VAL A 46 -4.89 -12.74 -25.76
CA VAL A 46 -5.95 -12.42 -24.82
C VAL A 46 -7.19 -12.20 -25.66
N PHE A 47 -8.29 -12.88 -25.33
CA PHE A 47 -9.57 -12.81 -26.03
C PHE A 47 -10.59 -12.13 -25.10
N PRO A 48 -10.72 -10.78 -25.13
CA PRO A 48 -11.51 -10.06 -24.14
C PRO A 48 -12.99 -10.43 -24.15
N ALA A 49 -13.55 -10.68 -25.34
CA ALA A 49 -14.96 -11.04 -25.50
C ALA A 49 -15.34 -12.36 -24.80
N THR A 50 -14.40 -13.29 -24.68
CA THR A 50 -14.63 -14.62 -24.09
C THR A 50 -13.97 -14.78 -22.73
N GLY A 51 -13.12 -13.84 -22.32
CA GLY A 51 -12.29 -13.96 -21.11
C GLY A 51 -11.19 -15.03 -21.22
N MET A 52 -10.91 -15.57 -22.41
CA MET A 52 -9.88 -16.59 -22.60
C MET A 52 -8.49 -15.99 -22.84
N ALA A 53 -7.46 -16.72 -22.46
CA ALA A 53 -6.07 -16.41 -22.76
C ALA A 53 -5.31 -17.64 -23.23
N ALA A 54 -4.29 -17.42 -24.07
CA ALA A 54 -3.32 -18.42 -24.47
C ALA A 54 -1.91 -17.83 -24.38
N PHE A 55 -1.08 -18.41 -23.52
CA PHE A 55 0.28 -17.97 -23.24
C PHE A 55 1.28 -19.08 -23.59
N PHE A 56 2.38 -18.69 -24.22
CA PHE A 56 3.55 -19.54 -24.40
C PHE A 56 4.63 -19.06 -23.46
N MET A 57 5.17 -19.98 -22.67
CA MET A 57 6.23 -19.69 -21.71
C MET A 57 7.41 -20.62 -21.95
N VAL A 58 8.63 -20.10 -21.81
CA VAL A 58 9.88 -20.83 -22.02
C VAL A 58 10.74 -20.76 -20.77
N LEU A 59 11.49 -21.81 -20.48
CA LEU A 59 12.45 -21.82 -19.38
C LEU A 59 13.62 -20.90 -19.73
N GLY A 60 13.84 -19.86 -18.93
CA GLY A 60 14.85 -18.85 -19.21
C GLY A 60 14.86 -17.70 -18.20
N THR A 61 15.71 -16.73 -18.44
CA THR A 61 15.75 -15.49 -17.65
C THR A 61 14.93 -14.40 -18.33
N PRO A 62 14.25 -13.53 -17.57
CA PRO A 62 13.66 -12.32 -18.14
C PRO A 62 14.73 -11.51 -18.88
N ASP A 63 14.34 -10.83 -19.94
CA ASP A 63 15.23 -9.89 -20.60
C ASP A 63 15.46 -8.64 -19.73
N GLU A 64 16.51 -7.88 -20.05
CA GLU A 64 16.86 -6.66 -19.32
C GLU A 64 15.72 -5.63 -19.36
N TYR A 65 14.95 -5.62 -20.45
CA TYR A 65 13.79 -4.73 -20.59
C TYR A 65 12.71 -5.03 -19.55
N ALA A 66 12.35 -6.31 -19.36
CA ALA A 66 11.40 -6.75 -18.35
C ALA A 66 11.91 -6.49 -16.92
N VAL A 67 13.22 -6.67 -16.69
CA VAL A 67 13.83 -6.35 -15.38
C VAL A 67 13.74 -4.86 -15.09
N ARG A 68 14.09 -3.99 -16.06
CA ARG A 68 14.01 -2.55 -15.89
C ARG A 68 12.57 -2.08 -15.69
N GLY A 69 11.62 -2.58 -16.49
CA GLY A 69 10.21 -2.24 -16.33
C GLY A 69 9.66 -2.66 -14.96
N ALA A 70 10.11 -3.79 -14.40
CA ALA A 70 9.75 -4.18 -13.04
C ALA A 70 10.34 -3.24 -11.97
N GLN A 71 11.57 -2.77 -12.16
CA GLN A 71 12.20 -1.79 -11.26
C GLN A 71 11.51 -0.43 -11.30
N GLU A 72 11.14 0.04 -12.50
CA GLU A 72 10.37 1.27 -12.69
C GLU A 72 9.01 1.18 -11.98
N ALA A 73 8.28 0.07 -12.15
CA ALA A 73 7.00 -0.13 -11.47
C ALA A 73 7.14 -0.15 -9.93
N ILE A 74 8.22 -0.70 -9.39
CA ILE A 74 8.51 -0.69 -7.95
C ILE A 74 8.81 0.73 -7.47
N ALA A 75 9.62 1.48 -8.23
CA ALA A 75 9.96 2.86 -7.89
C ALA A 75 8.73 3.77 -7.90
N ASP A 76 7.86 3.62 -8.89
CA ASP A 76 6.60 4.36 -8.98
C ASP A 76 5.68 4.06 -7.79
N ALA A 77 5.56 2.78 -7.42
CA ALA A 77 4.77 2.37 -6.26
C ALA A 77 5.33 2.95 -4.95
N ALA A 78 6.64 2.93 -4.76
CA ALA A 78 7.29 3.50 -3.58
C ALA A 78 7.10 5.03 -3.50
N ALA A 79 7.16 5.74 -4.63
CA ALA A 79 6.90 7.18 -4.68
C ALA A 79 5.45 7.53 -4.31
N LEU A 80 4.49 6.71 -4.72
CA LEU A 80 3.08 6.87 -4.32
C LEU A 80 2.90 6.64 -2.81
N GLU A 81 3.51 5.60 -2.25
CA GLU A 81 3.46 5.31 -0.82
C GLU A 81 4.07 6.45 0.02
N GLU A 82 5.20 7.00 -0.41
CA GLU A 82 5.84 8.15 0.25
C GLU A 82 4.94 9.40 0.21
N LEU A 83 4.27 9.65 -0.92
CA LEU A 83 3.36 10.77 -1.06
C LEU A 83 2.14 10.63 -0.14
N GLU A 84 1.57 9.44 -0.04
CA GLU A 84 0.47 9.14 0.89
C GLU A 84 0.90 9.28 2.35
N PHE A 85 2.08 8.78 2.69
CA PHE A 85 2.66 8.95 4.03
C PHE A 85 2.85 10.43 4.38
N ASN A 86 3.43 11.22 3.48
CA ASN A 86 3.67 12.65 3.71
C ASN A 86 2.35 13.41 3.90
N LYS A 87 1.29 13.07 3.14
CA LYS A 87 -0.04 13.64 3.36
C LYS A 87 -0.57 13.29 4.76
N ALA A 88 -0.48 12.03 5.16
CA ALA A 88 -0.93 11.60 6.49
C ALA A 88 -0.17 12.31 7.63
N VAL A 89 1.15 12.50 7.48
CA VAL A 89 1.98 13.25 8.43
C VAL A 89 1.58 14.72 8.50
N GLN A 90 1.36 15.38 7.36
CA GLN A 90 0.93 16.78 7.32
C GLN A 90 -0.45 16.96 7.96
N GLU A 91 -1.39 16.06 7.69
CA GLU A 91 -2.72 16.07 8.32
C GLU A 91 -2.63 15.85 9.83
N ALA A 92 -1.79 14.91 10.29
CA ALA A 92 -1.57 14.68 11.72
C ALA A 92 -0.92 15.88 12.41
N ALA A 93 0.06 16.52 11.76
CA ALA A 93 0.70 17.73 12.26
C ALA A 93 -0.28 18.90 12.34
N ALA A 94 -1.12 19.09 11.32
CA ALA A 94 -2.16 20.13 11.32
C ALA A 94 -3.14 19.92 12.48
N ARG A 95 -3.62 18.69 12.70
CA ARG A 95 -4.52 18.37 13.82
C ARG A 95 -3.87 18.64 15.18
N LEU A 96 -2.58 18.37 15.34
CA LEU A 96 -1.86 18.67 16.59
C LEU A 96 -1.77 20.18 16.84
N ILE A 97 -1.45 20.97 15.82
CA ILE A 97 -1.38 22.43 15.93
C ILE A 97 -2.76 23.02 16.27
N GLU A 98 -3.81 22.58 15.57
CA GLU A 98 -5.19 23.01 15.85
C GLU A 98 -5.63 22.62 17.26
N GLY A 99 -5.31 21.40 17.69
CA GLY A 99 -5.59 20.91 19.04
C GLY A 99 -4.90 21.74 20.13
N GLN A 100 -3.63 22.10 19.92
CA GLN A 100 -2.89 22.97 20.85
C GLN A 100 -3.47 24.38 20.90
N ALA A 101 -3.82 24.96 19.75
CA ALA A 101 -4.43 26.29 19.68
C ALA A 101 -5.81 26.32 20.38
N ALA A 102 -6.63 25.28 20.19
CA ALA A 102 -7.91 25.14 20.88
C ALA A 102 -7.72 24.98 22.40
N ALA A 103 -6.76 24.16 22.84
CA ALA A 103 -6.44 23.98 24.25
C ALA A 103 -5.98 25.29 24.92
N ALA A 104 -5.14 26.08 24.25
CA ALA A 104 -4.68 27.38 24.75
C ALA A 104 -5.84 28.38 24.91
N ARG A 105 -6.72 28.48 23.91
CA ARG A 105 -7.93 29.35 23.99
C ARG A 105 -8.86 28.93 25.12
N LYS A 106 -9.02 27.62 25.32
CA LYS A 106 -9.83 27.09 26.42
C LYS A 106 -9.22 27.44 27.77
N ALA A 107 -7.91 27.24 27.95
CA ALA A 107 -7.21 27.60 29.18
C ALA A 107 -7.32 29.11 29.50
N GLU A 108 -7.22 29.98 28.49
CA GLU A 108 -7.40 31.43 28.69
C GLU A 108 -8.85 31.78 29.09
N SER A 109 -9.83 31.13 28.47
CA SER A 109 -11.25 31.32 28.79
C SER A 109 -11.57 30.84 30.21
N ASP A 110 -11.07 29.67 30.59
CA ASP A 110 -11.23 29.09 31.93
C ASP A 110 -10.58 29.99 33.00
N ALA A 111 -9.41 30.57 32.71
CA ALA A 111 -8.76 31.54 33.61
C ALA A 111 -9.58 32.83 33.78
N LYS A 112 -10.20 33.34 32.72
CA LYS A 112 -11.10 34.52 32.79
C LYS A 112 -12.36 34.23 33.60
N ILE A 113 -12.94 33.04 33.43
CA ILE A 113 -14.12 32.60 34.20
C ILE A 113 -13.76 32.52 35.69
N ALA A 114 -12.65 31.86 36.04
CA ALA A 114 -12.21 31.75 37.43
C ALA A 114 -11.95 33.13 38.08
N ALA A 115 -11.33 34.06 37.34
CA ALA A 115 -11.12 35.43 37.82
C ALA A 115 -12.45 36.18 38.04
N ALA A 116 -13.40 36.05 37.11
CA ALA A 116 -14.72 36.67 37.22
C ALA A 116 -15.52 36.10 38.40
N GLU A 117 -15.50 34.78 38.63
CA GLU A 117 -16.14 34.15 39.77
C GLU A 117 -15.56 34.62 41.10
N ALA A 118 -14.24 34.73 41.19
CA ALA A 118 -13.57 35.24 42.39
C ALA A 118 -13.97 36.70 42.69
N ALA A 119 -14.01 37.57 41.67
CA ALA A 119 -14.44 38.95 41.81
C ALA A 119 -15.90 39.06 42.25
N LEU A 120 -16.79 38.23 41.68
CA LEU A 120 -18.21 38.22 42.02
C LEU A 120 -18.46 37.71 43.45
N ALA A 121 -17.68 36.72 43.89
CA ALA A 121 -17.70 36.25 45.27
C ALA A 121 -17.23 37.33 46.26
N ALA A 122 -16.18 38.09 45.93
CA ALA A 122 -15.71 39.21 46.74
C ALA A 122 -16.78 40.32 46.85
N ALA A 123 -17.34 40.76 45.71
CA ALA A 123 -18.39 41.77 45.67
C ALA A 123 -19.64 41.36 46.46
N ARG A 124 -20.03 40.07 46.41
CA ARG A 124 -21.13 39.53 47.22
C ARG A 124 -20.86 39.57 48.72
N ARG A 125 -19.60 39.38 49.16
CA ARG A 125 -19.23 39.50 50.57
C ARG A 125 -19.30 40.95 51.03
N GLU A 126 -18.80 41.89 50.23
CA GLU A 126 -18.88 43.31 50.53
C GLU A 126 -20.34 43.80 50.60
N ALA A 127 -21.19 43.41 49.64
CA ALA A 127 -22.60 43.75 49.66
C ALA A 127 -23.36 43.21 50.89
N LYS A 128 -22.97 42.03 51.39
CA LYS A 128 -23.51 41.46 52.64
C LYS A 128 -22.97 42.11 53.92
N ALA A 129 -21.80 42.75 53.87
CA ALA A 129 -21.21 43.41 55.04
C ALA A 129 -21.76 44.83 55.27
N VAL A 130 -22.37 45.43 54.24
CA VAL A 130 -22.94 46.79 54.27
C VAL A 130 -24.46 46.78 54.53
N ALA A 131 -25.12 45.63 54.38
CA ALA A 131 -26.55 45.42 54.68
C ALA A 131 -26.75 44.92 56.13
#